data_AF-A7TC35-F1
#
_entry.id   AF-A7TC35-F1
#
_cell.length_a   1.000
_cell.length_b   1.000
_cell.length_c   1.000
_cell.angle_alpha   90.00
_cell.angle_beta   90.00
_cell.angle_gamma   90.00
#
_symmetry.space_group_name_H-M   'P 1'
#
loop_
_entity.id
_entity.type
_entity.pdbx_description
1 polymer ?
#
loop_
_entity_poly.entity_id
_entity_poly.type
_entity_poly.pdbx_seq_one_letter_code
_entity_poly.pdbx_strand_id
1 'polypeptide(L)'
;MEIDLKDQIVILDEAHNVEDSARDSASLTLSMTELQETLDDLDKLVSMGIMPDHHRPLHIMVASIMNWVHHNEDNMTGREFERACKILSGNEIIKELEGIQLTAATIQLYQ
;
A
#
# COMPACT_ATOMS: atom_id res chain seq x y z
N MET A 1 9.86 -22.56 5.71
CA MET A 1 9.47 -23.84 5.09
C MET A 1 9.37 -23.53 3.60
N GLU A 2 10.30 -24.02 2.79
CA GLU A 2 10.24 -23.83 1.33
C GLU A 2 9.42 -24.98 0.73
N ILE A 3 8.36 -24.62 0.02
CA ILE A 3 7.51 -25.57 -0.70
C ILE A 3 7.90 -25.44 -2.18
N ASP A 4 8.54 -26.47 -2.73
CA ASP A 4 8.81 -26.55 -4.16
C ASP A 4 7.59 -27.15 -4.88
N LEU A 5 6.95 -26.33 -5.71
CA LEU A 5 5.71 -26.69 -6.42
C LEU A 5 5.98 -27.12 -7.87
N LYS A 6 7.23 -27.05 -8.34
CA LYS A 6 7.54 -27.38 -9.73
C LYS A 6 7.38 -28.89 -9.96
N ASP A 7 6.67 -29.25 -11.04
CA ASP A 7 6.39 -30.64 -11.44
C ASP A 7 5.62 -31.47 -10.38
N GLN A 8 4.90 -30.82 -9.47
CA GLN A 8 4.08 -31.46 -8.43
C GLN A 8 2.58 -31.38 -8.73
N ILE A 9 1.82 -32.34 -8.20
CA ILE A 9 0.35 -32.27 -8.16
C ILE A 9 -0.06 -31.64 -6.84
N VAL A 10 -0.74 -30.49 -6.91
CA VAL A 10 -1.29 -29.79 -5.75
C VAL A 10 -2.77 -30.13 -5.61
N ILE A 11 -3.16 -30.65 -4.44
CA ILE A 11 -4.56 -30.89 -4.08
C ILE A 11 -4.90 -29.88 -2.99
N LEU A 12 -5.81 -28.96 -3.31
CA LEU A 12 -6.37 -28.03 -2.33
C LEU A 12 -7.61 -28.67 -1.72
N ASP A 13 -7.51 -29.07 -0.45
CA ASP A 13 -8.68 -29.48 0.33
C ASP A 13 -9.40 -28.24 0.87
N GLU A 14 -10.73 -28.31 0.99
CA GLU A 14 -11.57 -27.21 1.51
C GLU A 14 -11.36 -25.84 0.81
N ALA A 15 -11.10 -25.84 -0.49
CA ALA A 15 -10.78 -24.64 -1.28
C ALA A 15 -11.94 -23.64 -1.49
N HIS A 16 -13.01 -23.72 -0.71
CA HIS A 16 -14.17 -22.83 -0.83
C HIS A 16 -13.87 -21.38 -0.38
N ASN A 17 -12.86 -21.19 0.50
CA ASN A 17 -12.39 -19.87 0.97
C ASN A 17 -11.14 -19.36 0.24
N VAL A 18 -10.81 -19.92 -0.93
CA VAL A 18 -9.58 -19.55 -1.66
C VAL A 18 -9.59 -18.07 -2.09
N GLU A 19 -10.77 -17.53 -2.41
CA GLU A 19 -10.94 -16.13 -2.79
C GLU A 19 -10.66 -15.18 -1.62
N ASP A 20 -11.23 -15.45 -0.45
CA ASP A 20 -11.00 -14.66 0.75
C ASP A 20 -9.54 -14.76 1.17
N SER A 21 -8.95 -15.95 1.10
CA SER A 21 -7.52 -16.15 1.40
C SER A 21 -6.62 -15.36 0.45
N ALA A 22 -6.93 -15.34 -0.85
CA ALA A 22 -6.19 -14.57 -1.84
C ALA A 22 -6.39 -13.06 -1.64
N ARG A 23 -7.62 -12.63 -1.34
CA ARG A 23 -7.95 -11.23 -1.06
C ARG A 23 -7.20 -10.74 0.17
N ASP A 24 -7.29 -11.45 1.29
CA ASP A 24 -6.64 -11.07 2.54
C ASP A 24 -5.13 -11.00 2.36
N SER A 25 -4.53 -12.00 1.68
CA SER A 25 -3.08 -12.06 1.42
C SER A 25 -2.57 -10.95 0.50
N ALA A 26 -3.40 -10.47 -0.42
CA ALA A 26 -3.06 -9.41 -1.36
C ALA A 26 -3.53 -8.01 -0.90
N SER A 27 -4.30 -7.93 0.17
CA SER A 27 -4.84 -6.69 0.72
C SER A 27 -3.92 -6.09 1.78
N LEU A 28 -3.96 -4.77 1.90
CA LEU A 28 -3.29 -4.03 2.96
C LEU A 28 -4.25 -2.98 3.50
N THR A 29 -4.44 -2.97 4.82
CA THR A 29 -5.19 -1.93 5.53
C THR A 29 -4.19 -1.08 6.30
N LEU A 30 -4.25 0.24 6.11
CA LEU A 30 -3.38 1.20 6.80
C LEU A 30 -4.24 2.30 7.42
N SER A 31 -3.85 2.73 8.60
CA SER A 31 -4.37 3.92 9.28
C SER A 31 -3.45 5.12 9.08
N MET A 32 -3.99 6.32 9.29
CA MET A 32 -3.18 7.56 9.25
C MET A 32 -2.10 7.57 10.34
N THR A 33 -2.36 6.94 11.48
CA THR A 33 -1.36 6.80 12.56
C THR A 33 -0.19 5.93 12.10
N GLU A 34 -0.44 4.78 11.48
CA GLU A 34 0.63 3.90 10.96
C GLU A 34 1.46 4.59 9.86
N LEU A 35 0.81 5.37 8.98
CA LEU A 35 1.53 6.16 7.96
C LEU A 35 2.44 7.23 8.61
N GLN A 36 1.96 7.94 9.62
CA GLN A 36 2.74 8.96 10.33
C GLN A 36 3.92 8.34 11.10
N GLU A 37 3.69 7.25 11.83
CA GLU A 37 4.75 6.53 12.55
C GLU A 37 5.83 6.02 11.58
N THR A 38 5.42 5.53 10.40
CA THR A 38 6.34 5.09 9.35
C THR A 38 7.21 6.25 8.83
N LEU A 39 6.64 7.44 8.65
CA LEU A 39 7.41 8.63 8.25
C LEU A 39 8.44 9.03 9.31
N ASP A 40 8.02 9.07 10.57
CA ASP A 40 8.88 9.44 11.69
C ASP A 40 10.07 8.46 11.80
N ASP A 41 9.84 7.17 11.60
CA ASP A 41 10.89 6.16 11.62
C ASP A 41 11.81 6.25 10.41
N LEU A 42 11.28 6.47 9.21
CA LEU A 42 12.10 6.71 8.01
C LEU A 42 12.96 7.97 8.16
N ASP A 43 12.42 9.06 8.72
CA ASP A 43 13.18 10.29 8.98
C ASP A 43 14.31 10.06 9.98
N LYS A 44 14.07 9.31 11.06
CA LYS A 44 15.12 8.92 11.99
C LYS A 44 16.22 8.14 11.28
N LEU A 45 15.87 7.12 10.49
CA LEU A 45 16.83 6.28 9.76
C LEU A 45 17.68 7.10 8.78
N VAL A 46 17.06 8.02 8.04
CA VAL A 46 17.76 8.94 7.13
C VAL A 46 18.67 9.89 7.91
N SER A 47 18.20 10.46 9.03
CA SER A 47 19.00 11.37 9.87
C SER A 47 20.22 10.69 10.49
N MET A 48 20.12 9.38 10.77
CA MET A 48 21.19 8.55 11.28
C MET A 48 22.14 8.05 10.18
N GLY A 49 21.86 8.38 8.90
CA GLY A 49 22.66 7.95 7.76
C GLY A 49 22.54 6.46 7.42
N ILE A 50 21.48 5.78 7.89
CA ILE A 50 21.25 4.36 7.61
C ILE A 50 20.59 4.26 6.24
N MET A 51 21.32 3.75 5.24
CA MET A 51 20.83 3.51 3.88
C MET A 51 19.94 4.65 3.33
N PRO A 52 20.39 5.92 3.37
CA PRO A 52 19.56 7.07 3.03
C PRO A 52 19.01 7.00 1.60
N ASP A 53 19.77 6.41 0.67
CA ASP A 53 19.36 6.23 -0.72
C ASP A 53 18.16 5.27 -0.88
N HIS A 54 17.93 4.38 0.08
CA HIS A 54 16.78 3.45 0.10
C HIS A 54 15.60 3.99 0.91
N HIS A 55 15.88 4.61 2.06
CA HIS A 55 14.83 5.13 2.94
C HIS A 55 14.21 6.44 2.44
N ARG A 56 14.95 7.27 1.71
CA ARG A 56 14.43 8.53 1.16
C ARG A 56 13.33 8.31 0.09
N PRO A 57 13.47 7.38 -0.88
CA PRO A 57 12.38 7.02 -1.78
C PRO A 57 11.13 6.51 -1.06
N LEU A 58 11.31 5.66 -0.03
CA LEU A 58 10.20 5.17 0.79
C LEU A 58 9.50 6.31 1.52
N HIS A 59 10.26 7.25 2.07
CA HIS A 59 9.71 8.42 2.77
C HIS A 59 8.83 9.26 1.85
N ILE A 60 9.33 9.57 0.64
CA ILE A 60 8.57 10.31 -0.37
C ILE A 60 7.28 9.57 -0.75
N MET A 61 7.36 8.25 -0.92
CA MET A 61 6.19 7.42 -1.24
C MET A 61 5.12 7.50 -0.14
N VAL A 62 5.50 7.26 1.12
CA VAL A 62 4.58 7.29 2.26
C VAL A 62 3.98 8.68 2.44
N ALA A 63 4.80 9.74 2.32
CA ALA A 63 4.33 11.12 2.42
C ALA A 63 3.34 11.48 1.31
N SER A 64 3.57 11.00 0.09
CA SER A 64 2.67 11.21 -1.05
C SER A 64 1.31 10.54 -0.84
N ILE A 65 1.31 9.31 -0.32
CA ILE A 65 0.07 8.58 0.05
C ILE A 65 -0.66 9.32 1.17
N MET A 66 0.04 9.71 2.24
CA MET A 66 -0.58 10.40 3.38
C MET A 66 -1.21 11.74 2.96
N ASN A 67 -0.51 12.51 2.14
CA ASN A 67 -1.05 13.74 1.55
C ASN A 67 -2.28 13.44 0.68
N TRP A 68 -2.24 12.41 -0.15
CA TRP A 68 -3.39 12.01 -0.97
C TRP A 68 -4.60 11.65 -0.11
N VAL A 69 -4.42 10.91 0.99
CA VAL A 69 -5.52 10.59 1.91
C VAL A 69 -6.13 11.86 2.49
N HIS A 70 -5.31 12.80 3.00
CA HIS A 70 -5.81 14.08 3.52
C HIS A 70 -6.56 14.91 2.46
N HIS A 71 -6.04 15.03 1.24
CA HIS A 71 -6.73 15.74 0.16
C HIS A 71 -8.06 15.08 -0.22
N ASN A 72 -8.17 13.77 -0.06
CA ASN A 72 -9.40 13.04 -0.34
C ASN A 72 -10.39 13.12 0.82
N GLU A 73 -9.93 13.21 2.07
CA GLU A 73 -10.74 13.37 3.29
C GLU A 73 -11.69 14.56 3.16
N ASP A 74 -11.16 15.71 2.73
CA ASP A 74 -11.94 16.93 2.49
C ASP A 74 -13.00 16.78 1.38
N ASN A 75 -12.82 15.80 0.49
CA ASN A 75 -13.67 15.53 -0.68
C ASN A 75 -14.56 14.30 -0.51
N MET A 76 -14.58 13.65 0.68
CA MET A 76 -15.39 12.46 0.89
C MET A 76 -16.86 12.85 1.05
N THR A 77 -17.68 12.43 0.09
CA THR A 77 -19.14 12.59 0.18
C THR A 77 -19.72 11.47 1.05
N GLY A 78 -20.49 11.82 2.08
CA GLY A 78 -21.11 10.86 2.98
C GLY A 78 -22.07 9.95 2.20
N ARG A 79 -21.80 8.64 2.18
CA ARG A 79 -22.60 7.67 1.42
C ARG A 79 -23.40 6.72 2.30
N GLU A 80 -23.04 6.51 3.56
CA GLU A 80 -23.83 5.70 4.49
C GLU A 80 -23.76 6.25 5.93
N PHE A 81 -24.73 5.82 6.74
CA PHE A 81 -25.26 6.48 7.94
C PHE A 81 -24.24 7.01 8.97
N GLU A 82 -22.97 6.57 8.97
CA GLU A 82 -21.91 7.12 9.85
C GLU A 82 -20.48 7.06 9.26
N ARG A 83 -20.28 6.73 7.98
CA ARG A 83 -18.93 6.61 7.38
C ARG A 83 -18.89 7.12 5.93
N ALA A 84 -17.97 8.04 5.65
CA ALA A 84 -17.64 8.44 4.29
C ALA A 84 -16.58 7.48 3.74
N CYS A 85 -16.77 6.95 2.54
CA CYS A 85 -15.81 6.06 1.89
C CYS A 85 -15.67 6.40 0.39
N LYS A 86 -14.44 6.28 -0.13
CA LYS A 86 -14.14 6.39 -1.56
C LYS A 86 -13.75 5.00 -2.05
N ILE A 87 -14.59 4.40 -2.89
CA ILE A 87 -14.32 3.12 -3.53
C ILE A 87 -13.80 3.39 -4.94
N LEU A 88 -12.67 2.78 -5.30
CA LEU A 88 -12.02 2.93 -6.60
C LEU A 88 -11.86 1.57 -7.26
N SER A 89 -12.17 1.49 -8.54
CA SER A 89 -11.78 0.36 -9.40
C SER A 89 -10.28 0.39 -9.70
N GLY A 90 -9.74 -0.71 -10.21
CA GLY A 90 -8.30 -0.82 -10.56
C GLY A 90 -7.80 0.29 -11.49
N ASN A 91 -8.61 0.70 -12.48
CA ASN A 91 -8.22 1.77 -13.39
C ASN A 91 -8.32 3.17 -12.75
N GLU A 92 -9.19 3.35 -11.77
CA GLU A 92 -9.32 4.63 -11.06
C GLU A 92 -8.17 4.83 -10.09
N ILE A 93 -7.81 3.80 -9.31
CA ILE A 93 -6.68 3.89 -8.38
C ILE A 93 -5.35 4.13 -9.11
N ILE A 94 -5.13 3.52 -10.28
CA ILE A 94 -3.93 3.80 -11.09
C ILE A 94 -3.84 5.28 -11.45
N LYS A 95 -4.94 5.90 -11.90
CA LYS A 95 -4.96 7.33 -12.25
C LYS A 95 -4.71 8.23 -11.05
N GLU A 96 -5.25 7.87 -9.89
CA GLU A 96 -5.03 8.60 -8.63
C GLU A 96 -3.54 8.55 -8.23
N LEU A 97 -2.91 7.37 -8.31
CA LEU A 97 -1.49 7.17 -8.02
C LEU A 97 -0.58 7.90 -9.01
N GLU A 98 -0.90 7.85 -10.31
CA GLU A 98 -0.19 8.64 -11.34
C GLU A 98 -0.28 10.14 -11.06
N GLY A 99 -1.45 10.62 -10.61
CA GLY A 99 -1.67 12.02 -10.25
C GLY A 99 -0.78 12.52 -9.11
N ILE A 100 -0.42 11.64 -8.18
CA ILE A 100 0.53 11.94 -7.10
C ILE A 100 1.96 11.46 -7.38
N GLN A 101 2.26 11.14 -8.65
CA GLN A 101 3.58 10.72 -9.13
C GLN A 101 4.08 9.40 -8.52
N LEU A 102 3.20 8.52 -8.06
CA LEU A 102 3.53 7.18 -7.62
C LEU A 102 3.31 6.18 -8.76
N THR A 103 4.42 5.79 -9.40
CA THR A 103 4.44 4.85 -10.52
C THR A 103 5.62 3.89 -10.33
N ALA A 104 5.60 2.75 -11.03
CA ALA A 104 6.73 1.82 -11.04
C ALA A 104 8.05 2.47 -11.53
N ALA A 105 7.98 3.57 -12.28
CA ALA A 105 9.16 4.29 -12.75
C ALA A 105 9.70 5.30 -11.72
N THR A 106 8.85 5.82 -10.82
CA THR A 106 9.21 6.86 -9.85
C THR A 106 9.65 6.28 -8.50
N ILE A 107 9.31 5.03 -8.22
CA ILE A 107 9.66 4.32 -6.98
C ILE A 107 10.63 3.20 -7.34
N GLN A 108 11.93 3.52 -7.39
CA GLN A 108 12.98 2.49 -7.53
C GLN A 108 13.34 1.97 -6.14
N LEU A 109 12.57 1.01 -5.65
CA LEU A 109 12.91 0.29 -4.42
C LEU A 109 13.80 -0.88 -4.77
N TYR A 110 15.07 -0.76 -4.41
CA TYR A 110 16.13 -1.76 -4.57
C TYR A 110 16.41 -2.13 -6.05
N GLN A 111 17.47 -1.54 -6.61
CA GLN A 111 18.17 -2.06 -7.79
C GLN A 111 19.41 -2.84 -7.37
#